data_AF-A0AAW6HZB8-F1
#
_entry.id   AF-A0AAW6HZB8-F1
#
_cell.length_a   1.000
_cell.length_b   1.000
_cell.length_c   1.000
_cell.angle_alpha   90.00
_cell.angle_beta   90.00
_cell.angle_gamma   90.00
#
_symmetry.space_group_name_H-M   'P 1'
#
loop_
_entity.id
_entity.type
_entity.pdbx_description
1 polymer ?
#
loop_
_entity_poly.entity_id
_entity_poly.type
_entity_poly.pdbx_seq_one_letter_code
_entity_poly.pdbx_strand_id
1 'polypeptide(L)'
;MWGSDLGGFRAWAEPNVYIRWTQFACFSPLMRSHGRVPKEPWEYGDKAVANYKYYAWVRENLLDYIYHSVIESHLSGIPMVRAMAVAFPEELSVVNIPDQYMFGKDLMVCPVVTDKDKRKITFPVGKWTDLWAGKTIQGPFYSEIDVSIEKIPVYIREGAIFPVRLNSNFKFGESLTANEVNAFIISLTDKNDKEIFKGEHGIEVSMKKEHESYRVVMEQALDFRYLIVYDSQITDVKIDGKSLPLLEEKDLTSFPLGWFRDNENNRIVVRTPCGVSKEVILNK
;
A
#
# COMPACT_ATOMS: atom_id res chain seq x y z
N MET A 1 -10.94 -6.46 16.58
CA MET A 1 -9.82 -6.95 15.75
C MET A 1 -9.89 -8.47 15.62
N TRP A 2 -9.54 -9.04 14.48
CA TRP A 2 -9.49 -10.51 14.28
C TRP A 2 -8.17 -10.91 13.60
N GLY A 3 -7.85 -12.20 13.68
CA GLY A 3 -6.84 -12.82 12.85
C GLY A 3 -7.11 -14.33 12.74
N SER A 4 -6.20 -15.02 12.08
CA SER A 4 -6.20 -16.48 11.98
C SER A 4 -4.86 -17.03 12.45
N ASP A 5 -4.85 -18.29 12.85
CA ASP A 5 -3.61 -19.05 13.06
C ASP A 5 -2.92 -19.27 11.70
N LEU A 6 -1.82 -18.54 11.46
CA LEU A 6 -1.05 -18.63 10.21
C LEU A 6 -0.59 -20.08 9.98
N GLY A 7 -0.96 -20.66 8.84
CA GLY A 7 -0.66 -22.05 8.51
C GLY A 7 -1.58 -23.07 9.20
N GLY A 8 -2.69 -22.62 9.78
CA GLY A 8 -3.71 -23.46 10.43
C GLY A 8 -3.32 -23.97 11.81
N PHE A 9 -4.31 -24.33 12.63
CA PHE A 9 -4.09 -24.65 14.05
C PHE A 9 -3.59 -26.08 14.32
N ARG A 10 -4.20 -27.10 13.69
CA ARG A 10 -4.08 -28.50 14.15
C ARG A 10 -2.92 -29.27 13.53
N ALA A 11 -2.79 -29.21 12.21
CA ALA A 11 -1.88 -30.03 11.42
C ALA A 11 -0.86 -29.15 10.69
N TRP A 12 0.18 -29.78 10.13
CA TRP A 12 1.09 -29.11 9.21
C TRP A 12 0.34 -28.61 7.97
N ALA A 13 0.60 -27.37 7.56
CA ALA A 13 0.20 -26.90 6.25
C ALA A 13 1.21 -27.38 5.21
N GLU A 14 0.77 -27.55 3.97
CA GLU A 14 1.72 -27.64 2.85
C GLU A 14 2.49 -26.31 2.72
N PRO A 15 3.76 -26.32 2.29
CA PRO A 15 4.57 -25.10 2.17
C PRO A 15 3.91 -24.01 1.33
N ASN A 16 3.26 -24.36 0.21
CA ASN A 16 2.55 -23.39 -0.62
C ASN A 16 1.34 -22.77 0.10
N VAL A 17 0.60 -23.57 0.88
CA VAL A 17 -0.50 -23.07 1.72
C VAL A 17 0.05 -22.13 2.79
N TYR A 18 1.15 -22.48 3.45
CA TYR A 18 1.81 -21.59 4.43
C TYR A 18 2.21 -20.25 3.82
N ILE A 19 2.79 -20.27 2.61
CA ILE A 19 3.18 -19.07 1.86
C ILE A 19 1.96 -18.20 1.52
N ARG A 20 0.89 -18.77 0.94
CA ARG A 20 -0.34 -18.02 0.64
C ARG A 20 -1.03 -17.49 1.90
N TRP A 21 -0.99 -18.25 3.00
CA TRP A 21 -1.55 -17.80 4.28
C TRP A 21 -0.73 -16.67 4.89
N THR A 22 0.59 -16.72 4.77
CA THR A 22 1.49 -15.62 5.21
C THR A 22 1.16 -14.32 4.49
N GLN A 23 0.95 -14.39 3.18
CA GLN A 23 0.51 -13.25 2.36
C GLN A 23 -0.83 -12.68 2.83
N PHE A 24 -1.82 -13.54 3.06
CA PHE A 24 -3.11 -13.13 3.61
C PHE A 24 -3.00 -12.53 5.01
N ALA A 25 -2.18 -13.13 5.88
CA ALA A 25 -1.99 -12.68 7.25
C ALA A 25 -1.30 -11.30 7.34
N CYS A 26 -0.41 -10.98 6.39
CA CYS A 26 0.20 -9.65 6.26
C CYS A 26 -0.85 -8.53 6.19
N PHE A 27 -1.91 -8.77 5.41
CA PHE A 27 -3.03 -7.85 5.20
C PHE A 27 -4.26 -8.17 6.07
N SER A 28 -4.05 -8.86 7.19
CA SER A 28 -5.06 -9.07 8.24
C SER A 28 -4.78 -8.16 9.44
N PRO A 29 -5.77 -7.81 10.29
CA PRO A 29 -5.56 -6.96 11.46
C PRO A 29 -4.51 -7.55 12.42
N LEU A 30 -4.48 -8.87 12.57
CA LEU A 30 -3.46 -9.58 13.33
C LEU A 30 -2.72 -10.59 12.44
N MET A 31 -1.40 -10.42 12.32
CA MET A 31 -0.49 -11.42 11.74
C MET A 31 0.16 -12.20 12.88
N ARG A 32 -0.28 -13.44 13.10
CA ARG A 32 0.20 -14.26 14.24
C ARG A 32 0.40 -15.72 13.84
N SER A 33 1.56 -16.24 14.21
CA SER A 33 1.89 -17.66 14.11
C SER A 33 1.51 -18.37 15.42
N HIS A 34 0.69 -19.42 15.34
CA HIS A 34 0.25 -20.22 16.48
C HIS A 34 -0.41 -21.53 16.05
N GLY A 35 -0.14 -22.62 16.76
CA GLY A 35 -0.76 -23.91 16.49
C GLY A 35 -0.32 -24.99 17.46
N ARG A 36 -0.85 -26.21 17.28
CA ARG A 36 -0.44 -27.40 18.02
C ARG A 36 0.89 -27.97 17.54
N VAL A 37 1.15 -27.87 16.25
CA VAL A 37 2.47 -28.14 15.66
C VAL A 37 3.18 -26.81 15.46
N PRO A 38 4.52 -26.78 15.40
CA PRO A 38 5.29 -25.57 15.07
C PRO A 38 4.74 -24.85 13.83
N LYS A 39 4.71 -23.51 13.90
CA LYS A 39 4.14 -22.62 12.89
C LYS A 39 5.11 -21.55 12.44
N GLU A 40 6.34 -21.64 12.91
CA GLU A 40 7.41 -20.75 12.56
C GLU A 40 7.88 -21.02 11.13
N PRO A 41 8.27 -20.00 10.36
CA PRO A 41 8.48 -20.13 8.93
C PRO A 41 9.62 -21.09 8.54
N TRP A 42 10.61 -21.28 9.42
CA TRP A 42 11.73 -22.20 9.18
C TRP A 42 11.33 -23.67 9.14
N GLU A 43 10.16 -24.02 9.64
CA GLU A 43 9.62 -25.38 9.56
C GLU A 43 9.05 -25.73 8.16
N TYR A 44 8.86 -24.72 7.29
CA TYR A 44 8.22 -24.84 5.98
C TYR A 44 9.20 -24.64 4.81
N GLY A 45 10.52 -24.61 5.10
CA GLY A 45 11.60 -24.52 4.12
C GLY A 45 11.94 -23.10 3.65
N ASP A 46 13.03 -22.99 2.89
CA ASP A 46 13.66 -21.70 2.55
C ASP A 46 12.72 -20.73 1.80
N LYS A 47 11.85 -21.26 0.93
CA LYS A 47 10.85 -20.43 0.22
C LYS A 47 9.84 -19.80 1.19
N ALA A 48 9.41 -20.55 2.20
CA ALA A 48 8.50 -20.03 3.23
C ALA A 48 9.19 -19.00 4.13
N VAL A 49 10.46 -19.22 4.48
CA VAL A 49 11.28 -18.24 5.22
C VAL A 49 11.45 -16.94 4.43
N ALA A 50 11.82 -17.03 3.16
CA ALA A 50 11.98 -15.86 2.29
C ALA A 50 10.66 -15.10 2.14
N ASN A 51 9.55 -15.81 1.91
CA ASN A 51 8.23 -15.20 1.79
C ASN A 51 7.80 -14.52 3.09
N TYR A 52 7.92 -15.21 4.23
CA TYR A 52 7.58 -14.65 5.53
C TYR A 52 8.41 -13.41 5.86
N LYS A 53 9.73 -13.46 5.62
CA LYS A 53 10.60 -12.30 5.84
C LYS A 53 10.16 -11.10 5.00
N TYR A 54 9.86 -11.31 3.71
CA TYR A 54 9.36 -10.25 2.84
C TYR A 54 8.05 -9.65 3.36
N TYR A 55 7.04 -10.48 3.64
CA TYR A 55 5.73 -9.97 4.08
C TYR A 55 5.69 -9.45 5.53
N ALA A 56 6.60 -9.92 6.39
CA ALA A 56 6.82 -9.29 7.69
C ALA A 56 7.32 -7.85 7.50
N TRP A 57 8.30 -7.64 6.62
CA TRP A 57 8.76 -6.28 6.29
C TRP A 57 7.69 -5.44 5.60
N VAL A 58 6.91 -6.00 4.66
CA VAL A 58 5.76 -5.29 4.07
C VAL A 58 4.80 -4.81 5.16
N ARG A 59 4.51 -5.66 6.15
CA ARG A 59 3.63 -5.31 7.27
C ARG A 59 4.22 -4.18 8.12
N GLU A 60 5.50 -4.25 8.44
CA GLU A 60 6.22 -3.17 9.14
C GLU A 60 6.23 -1.87 8.32
N ASN A 61 6.41 -1.97 7.00
CA ASN A 61 6.35 -0.81 6.11
C ASN A 61 4.98 -0.12 6.12
N LEU A 62 3.91 -0.88 6.35
CA LEU A 62 2.53 -0.41 6.42
C LEU A 62 2.06 -0.13 7.86
N LEU A 63 2.94 -0.22 8.87
CA LEU A 63 2.52 -0.20 10.27
C LEU A 63 1.71 1.05 10.64
N ASP A 64 2.13 2.23 10.17
CA ASP A 64 1.43 3.49 10.42
C ASP A 64 0.03 3.51 9.77
N TYR A 65 -0.11 2.96 8.56
CA TYR A 65 -1.40 2.82 7.88
C TYR A 65 -2.33 1.82 8.59
N ILE A 66 -1.77 0.69 9.03
CA ILE A 66 -2.49 -0.34 9.78
C ILE A 66 -3.00 0.25 11.09
N TYR A 67 -2.15 0.98 11.81
CA TYR A 67 -2.50 1.57 13.09
C TYR A 67 -3.53 2.70 12.94
N HIS A 68 -3.39 3.55 11.90
CA HIS A 68 -4.44 4.50 11.53
C HIS A 68 -5.78 3.81 11.29
N SER A 69 -5.79 2.68 10.56
CA SER A 69 -7.01 1.89 10.33
C SER A 69 -7.61 1.31 11.63
N VAL A 70 -6.78 0.97 12.63
CA VAL A 70 -7.25 0.57 13.97
C VAL A 70 -7.98 1.74 14.64
N ILE A 71 -7.40 2.93 14.61
CA ILE A 71 -7.98 4.14 15.21
C ILE A 71 -9.31 4.48 14.54
N GLU A 72 -9.36 4.49 13.20
CA GLU A 72 -10.61 4.69 12.47
C GLU A 72 -11.67 3.66 12.89
N SER A 73 -11.29 2.39 12.98
CA SER A 73 -12.21 1.32 13.41
C SER A 73 -12.69 1.50 14.85
N HIS A 74 -11.85 2.00 15.75
CA HIS A 74 -12.24 2.27 17.12
C HIS A 74 -13.22 3.44 17.22
N LEU A 75 -12.95 4.54 16.49
CA LEU A 75 -13.73 5.77 16.56
C LEU A 75 -15.06 5.70 15.80
N SER A 76 -15.09 5.00 14.66
CA SER A 76 -16.26 4.98 13.77
C SER A 76 -17.05 3.68 13.79
N GLY A 77 -16.46 2.58 14.30
CA GLY A 77 -17.02 1.24 14.19
C GLY A 77 -16.86 0.59 12.80
N ILE A 78 -16.32 1.29 11.82
CA ILE A 78 -16.06 0.72 10.48
C ILE A 78 -14.88 -0.26 10.58
N PRO A 79 -15.03 -1.53 10.20
CA PRO A 79 -13.96 -2.51 10.39
C PRO A 79 -12.75 -2.21 9.51
N MET A 80 -11.56 -2.57 10.01
CA MET A 80 -10.30 -2.49 9.24
C MET A 80 -10.32 -3.36 7.98
N VAL A 81 -10.93 -4.54 8.05
CA VAL A 81 -11.17 -5.39 6.88
C VAL A 81 -12.64 -5.34 6.55
N ARG A 82 -12.94 -4.86 5.36
CA ARG A 82 -14.30 -4.62 4.89
C ARG A 82 -14.58 -5.58 3.76
N ALA A 83 -15.62 -6.39 3.89
CA ALA A 83 -16.17 -7.10 2.75
C ALA A 83 -16.49 -6.09 1.65
N MET A 84 -16.37 -6.50 0.38
CA MET A 84 -16.60 -5.56 -0.73
C MET A 84 -18.01 -4.95 -0.69
N ALA A 85 -19.02 -5.72 -0.27
CA ALA A 85 -20.38 -5.24 -0.05
C ALA A 85 -20.50 -4.09 0.98
N VAL A 86 -19.61 -4.05 1.98
CA VAL A 86 -19.57 -2.98 2.98
C VAL A 86 -18.85 -1.75 2.43
N ALA A 87 -17.79 -1.95 1.64
CA ALA A 87 -17.02 -0.87 1.06
C ALA A 87 -17.72 -0.20 -0.14
N PHE A 88 -18.56 -0.95 -0.87
CA PHE A 88 -19.27 -0.53 -2.08
C PHE A 88 -20.73 -1.01 -2.02
N PRO A 89 -21.56 -0.47 -1.09
CA PRO A 89 -22.90 -0.98 -0.83
C PRO A 89 -23.86 -0.84 -2.03
N GLU A 90 -23.57 0.07 -2.95
CA GLU A 90 -24.40 0.29 -4.15
C GLU A 90 -23.96 -0.55 -5.36
N GLU A 91 -22.84 -1.28 -5.26
CA GLU A 91 -22.30 -2.07 -6.37
C GLU A 91 -22.64 -3.57 -6.22
N LEU A 92 -23.75 -3.99 -6.85
CA LEU A 92 -24.23 -5.39 -6.81
C LEU A 92 -23.19 -6.41 -7.31
N SER A 93 -22.27 -6.01 -8.19
CA SER A 93 -21.22 -6.87 -8.75
C SER A 93 -20.23 -7.40 -7.71
N VAL A 94 -20.12 -6.74 -6.54
CA VAL A 94 -19.16 -7.10 -5.50
C VAL A 94 -19.79 -7.63 -4.21
N VAL A 95 -21.11 -7.78 -4.16
CA VAL A 95 -21.82 -8.20 -2.94
C VAL A 95 -21.44 -9.62 -2.50
N ASN A 96 -21.25 -10.53 -3.47
CA ASN A 96 -21.02 -11.96 -3.20
C ASN A 96 -19.56 -12.38 -3.48
N ILE A 97 -18.59 -11.58 -3.02
CA ILE A 97 -17.15 -11.91 -3.13
C ILE A 97 -16.59 -12.24 -1.75
N PRO A 98 -16.36 -13.52 -1.42
CA PRO A 98 -15.95 -13.94 -0.08
C PRO A 98 -14.43 -13.81 0.16
N ASP A 99 -13.64 -13.69 -0.91
CA ASP A 99 -12.18 -13.83 -0.90
C ASP A 99 -11.46 -12.59 -1.48
N GLN A 100 -12.15 -11.44 -1.51
CA GLN A 100 -11.61 -10.13 -1.86
C GLN A 100 -12.15 -9.13 -0.85
N TYR A 101 -11.32 -8.20 -0.39
CA TYR A 101 -11.72 -7.26 0.64
C TYR A 101 -10.93 -5.96 0.57
N MET A 102 -11.45 -4.91 1.21
CA MET A 102 -10.67 -3.72 1.50
C MET A 102 -9.96 -3.89 2.84
N PHE A 103 -8.66 -3.58 2.88
CA PHE A 103 -7.84 -3.44 4.06
C PHE A 103 -7.57 -1.95 4.31
N GLY A 104 -8.13 -1.44 5.40
CA GLY A 104 -8.40 -0.02 5.59
C GLY A 104 -9.37 0.51 4.51
N LYS A 105 -9.27 1.80 4.19
CA LYS A 105 -10.10 2.42 3.14
C LYS A 105 -9.46 2.36 1.74
N ASP A 106 -8.15 2.13 1.67
CA ASP A 106 -7.33 2.41 0.48
C ASP A 106 -6.84 1.17 -0.27
N LEU A 107 -6.67 0.02 0.39
CA LEU A 107 -6.05 -1.17 -0.21
C LEU A 107 -7.08 -2.26 -0.48
N MET A 108 -7.30 -2.63 -1.75
CA MET A 108 -8.06 -3.82 -2.13
C MET A 108 -7.14 -5.03 -2.21
N VAL A 109 -7.37 -6.02 -1.35
CA VAL A 109 -6.53 -7.21 -1.20
C VAL A 109 -7.26 -8.41 -1.79
N CYS A 110 -6.57 -9.17 -2.65
CA CYS A 110 -7.16 -10.27 -3.41
C CYS A 110 -6.36 -11.58 -3.21
N PRO A 111 -6.41 -12.21 -2.02
CA PRO A 111 -5.63 -13.42 -1.74
C PRO A 111 -5.91 -14.57 -2.71
N VAL A 112 -4.88 -15.37 -3.00
CA VAL A 112 -5.04 -16.66 -3.69
C VAL A 112 -5.42 -17.72 -2.66
N VAL A 113 -6.65 -18.21 -2.73
CA VAL A 113 -7.22 -19.20 -1.78
C VAL A 113 -7.46 -20.56 -2.43
N THR A 114 -6.92 -20.79 -3.62
CA THR A 114 -7.00 -22.04 -4.38
C THR A 114 -5.61 -22.64 -4.58
N ASP A 115 -5.57 -23.90 -5.02
CA ASP A 115 -4.37 -24.62 -5.44
C ASP A 115 -3.81 -24.15 -6.81
N LYS A 116 -4.55 -23.29 -7.51
CA LYS A 116 -4.13 -22.68 -8.76
C LYS A 116 -3.40 -21.37 -8.51
N ASP A 117 -2.32 -21.14 -9.25
CA ASP A 117 -1.62 -19.85 -9.33
C ASP A 117 -2.39 -18.83 -10.19
N LYS A 118 -3.70 -18.72 -9.96
CA LYS A 118 -4.61 -17.80 -10.64
C LYS A 118 -5.54 -17.13 -9.66
N ARG A 119 -5.94 -15.89 -9.96
CA ARG A 119 -6.89 -15.13 -9.17
C ARG A 119 -7.89 -14.40 -10.06
N LYS A 120 -9.19 -14.68 -9.85
CA LYS A 120 -10.26 -13.83 -10.37
C LYS A 120 -10.45 -12.63 -9.44
N ILE A 121 -10.36 -11.42 -9.98
CA ILE A 121 -10.47 -10.16 -9.25
C ILE A 121 -11.61 -9.36 -9.87
N THR A 122 -12.49 -8.80 -9.04
CA THR A 122 -13.56 -7.91 -9.50
C THR A 122 -13.22 -6.49 -9.07
N PHE A 123 -12.93 -5.63 -10.02
CA PHE A 123 -12.64 -4.22 -9.79
C PHE A 123 -13.97 -3.45 -9.76
N PRO A 124 -14.34 -2.83 -8.63
CA PRO A 124 -15.49 -1.92 -8.57
C PRO A 124 -15.19 -0.60 -9.31
N VAL A 125 -16.18 0.28 -9.41
CA VAL A 125 -16.05 1.59 -10.09
C VAL A 125 -14.87 2.39 -9.50
N GLY A 126 -14.05 2.95 -10.39
CA GLY A 126 -12.89 3.77 -10.04
C GLY A 126 -11.59 3.27 -10.64
N LYS A 127 -10.50 3.99 -10.39
CA LYS A 127 -9.15 3.56 -10.77
C LYS A 127 -8.50 2.80 -9.63
N TRP A 128 -7.81 1.72 -9.99
CA TRP A 128 -7.14 0.80 -9.10
C TRP A 128 -5.71 0.59 -9.57
N THR A 129 -4.74 0.91 -8.71
CA THR A 129 -3.33 0.84 -9.07
C THR A 129 -2.65 -0.32 -8.36
N ASP A 130 -2.02 -1.22 -9.11
CA ASP A 130 -1.27 -2.34 -8.54
C ASP A 130 -0.18 -1.81 -7.58
N LEU A 131 -0.21 -2.23 -6.31
CA LEU A 131 0.73 -1.77 -5.27
C LEU A 131 2.18 -2.10 -5.65
N TRP A 132 2.40 -3.20 -6.35
CA TRP A 132 3.72 -3.72 -6.65
C TRP A 132 4.26 -3.17 -7.96
N ALA A 133 3.49 -3.25 -9.05
CA ALA A 133 3.92 -2.88 -10.40
C ALA A 133 3.54 -1.44 -10.80
N GLY A 134 2.67 -0.80 -10.00
CA GLY A 134 2.13 0.54 -10.27
C GLY A 134 1.24 0.65 -11.51
N LYS A 135 0.88 -0.47 -12.14
CA LYS A 135 -0.03 -0.47 -13.27
C LYS A 135 -1.43 -0.07 -12.81
N THR A 136 -1.98 0.98 -13.40
CA THR A 136 -3.34 1.44 -13.12
C THR A 136 -4.35 0.78 -14.05
N ILE A 137 -5.50 0.44 -13.48
CA ILE A 137 -6.60 -0.28 -14.11
C ILE A 137 -7.91 0.48 -13.83
N GLN A 138 -8.80 0.58 -14.82
CA GLN A 138 -10.10 1.25 -14.70
C GLN A 138 -11.22 0.21 -14.50
N GLY A 139 -11.90 0.26 -13.36
CA GLY A 139 -13.15 -0.46 -13.12
C GLY A 139 -14.38 0.26 -13.71
N PRO A 140 -15.56 -0.39 -13.76
CA PRO A 140 -15.84 -1.71 -13.21
C PRO A 140 -15.69 -2.85 -14.23
N PHE A 141 -15.00 -3.93 -13.85
CA PHE A 141 -14.95 -5.20 -14.60
C PHE A 141 -14.32 -6.29 -13.72
N TYR A 142 -14.24 -7.51 -14.22
CA TYR A 142 -13.43 -8.56 -13.59
C TYR A 142 -12.33 -9.05 -14.51
N SER A 143 -11.22 -9.49 -13.93
CA SER A 143 -10.10 -10.13 -14.64
C SER A 143 -9.69 -11.39 -13.92
N GLU A 144 -9.30 -12.42 -14.67
CA GLU A 144 -8.48 -13.50 -14.13
C GLU A 144 -7.02 -13.20 -14.46
N ILE A 145 -6.14 -13.33 -13.47
CA ILE A 145 -4.69 -13.09 -13.63
C ILE A 145 -3.91 -14.29 -13.10
N ASP A 146 -2.75 -14.55 -13.70
CA ASP A 146 -1.76 -15.46 -13.13
C ASP A 146 -1.05 -14.76 -11.95
N VAL A 147 -0.84 -15.49 -10.86
CA VAL A 147 -0.25 -14.96 -9.62
C VAL A 147 0.84 -15.91 -9.16
N SER A 148 2.10 -15.49 -9.25
CA SER A 148 3.21 -16.30 -8.77
C SER A 148 3.10 -16.59 -7.26
N ILE A 149 3.71 -17.67 -6.80
CA ILE A 149 3.63 -18.12 -5.40
C ILE A 149 4.19 -17.06 -4.43
N GLU A 150 5.07 -16.18 -4.88
CA GLU A 150 5.71 -15.15 -4.05
C GLU A 150 4.82 -13.90 -3.84
N LYS A 151 3.80 -13.68 -4.66
CA LYS A 151 3.02 -12.43 -4.69
C LYS A 151 1.55 -12.62 -4.32
N ILE A 152 0.98 -11.60 -3.68
CA ILE A 152 -0.46 -11.43 -3.48
C ILE A 152 -0.92 -10.16 -4.22
N PRO A 153 -1.99 -10.20 -5.03
CA PRO A 153 -2.50 -8.99 -5.68
C PRO A 153 -3.09 -8.02 -4.65
N VAL A 154 -2.59 -6.78 -4.69
CA VAL A 154 -3.05 -5.67 -3.84
C VAL A 154 -3.15 -4.42 -4.71
N TYR A 155 -4.27 -3.72 -4.63
CA TYR A 155 -4.53 -2.52 -5.43
C TYR A 155 -4.83 -1.33 -4.54
N ILE A 156 -4.17 -0.22 -4.84
CA ILE A 156 -4.40 1.08 -4.23
C ILE A 156 -5.60 1.73 -4.92
N ARG A 157 -6.56 2.19 -4.14
CA ARG A 157 -7.70 2.97 -4.62
C ARG A 157 -7.22 4.34 -5.13
N GLU A 158 -7.83 4.86 -6.19
CA GLU A 158 -7.62 6.26 -6.58
C GLU A 158 -7.86 7.22 -5.41
N GLY A 159 -7.04 8.26 -5.31
CA GLY A 159 -7.15 9.26 -4.24
C GLY A 159 -6.55 8.81 -2.91
N ALA A 160 -6.04 7.58 -2.80
CA ALA A 160 -5.42 7.10 -1.58
C ALA A 160 -4.22 7.96 -1.15
N ILE A 161 -4.20 8.28 0.14
CA ILE A 161 -3.10 8.95 0.84
C ILE A 161 -2.86 8.18 2.13
N PHE A 162 -1.69 7.56 2.27
CA PHE A 162 -1.35 6.85 3.50
C PHE A 162 0.16 6.81 3.77
N PRO A 163 0.56 6.80 5.06
CA PRO A 163 1.95 6.76 5.45
C PRO A 163 2.55 5.37 5.26
N VAL A 164 3.84 5.35 4.92
CA VAL A 164 4.68 4.15 4.90
C VAL A 164 6.06 4.44 5.44
N ARG A 165 6.71 3.42 5.99
CA ARG A 165 8.11 3.43 6.37
C ARG A 165 8.87 2.47 5.47
N LEU A 166 9.82 2.95 4.70
CA LEU A 166 10.58 2.14 3.74
C LEU A 166 12.07 2.25 4.03
N ASN A 167 12.87 1.43 3.37
CA ASN A 167 14.30 1.69 3.31
C ASN A 167 14.61 2.77 2.24
N SER A 168 15.86 3.21 2.19
CA SER A 168 16.35 4.20 1.21
C SER A 168 16.24 3.78 -0.26
N ASN A 169 15.89 2.51 -0.56
CA ASN A 169 15.62 2.04 -1.92
C ASN A 169 14.13 2.18 -2.29
N PHE A 170 13.30 2.68 -1.38
CA PHE A 170 11.86 2.94 -1.58
C PHE A 170 11.06 1.68 -2.01
N LYS A 171 11.51 0.48 -1.59
CA LYS A 171 10.87 -0.80 -1.92
C LYS A 171 10.20 -1.41 -0.70
N PHE A 172 9.00 -1.98 -0.91
CA PHE A 172 8.33 -2.78 0.10
C PHE A 172 9.04 -4.11 0.32
N GLY A 173 9.03 -4.59 1.56
CA GLY A 173 9.60 -5.88 1.95
C GLY A 173 11.10 -5.87 2.23
N GLU A 174 11.74 -4.70 2.12
CA GLU A 174 13.11 -4.46 2.53
C GLU A 174 13.23 -4.16 4.04
N SER A 175 14.39 -4.50 4.60
CA SER A 175 14.66 -4.30 6.03
C SER A 175 14.72 -2.83 6.42
N LEU A 176 14.04 -2.46 7.52
CA LEU A 176 14.08 -1.11 8.10
C LEU A 176 15.21 -0.95 9.15
N THR A 177 16.05 -1.96 9.35
CA THR A 177 17.15 -1.92 10.35
C THR A 177 18.15 -0.78 10.15
N ALA A 178 18.25 -0.24 8.94
CA ALA A 178 19.07 0.93 8.62
C ALA A 178 18.43 1.73 7.48
N ASN A 179 18.73 3.03 7.42
CA ASN A 179 18.30 3.92 6.35
C ASN A 179 16.78 3.96 6.15
N GLU A 180 16.03 3.96 7.25
CA GLU A 180 14.57 4.15 7.22
C GLU A 180 14.22 5.53 6.64
N VAL A 181 13.19 5.55 5.80
CA VAL A 181 12.59 6.74 5.22
C VAL A 181 11.08 6.72 5.43
N ASN A 182 10.56 7.82 5.95
CA ASN A 182 9.12 8.02 6.11
C ASN A 182 8.57 8.71 4.88
N ALA A 183 7.56 8.10 4.26
CA ALA A 183 6.96 8.57 3.03
C ALA A 183 5.43 8.52 3.10
N PHE A 184 4.77 9.29 2.24
CA PHE A 184 3.37 9.07 1.91
C PHE A 184 3.25 8.42 0.54
N ILE A 185 2.43 7.38 0.46
CA ILE A 185 1.95 6.84 -0.81
C ILE A 185 0.79 7.72 -1.27
N ILE A 186 0.84 8.15 -2.53
CA ILE A 186 -0.18 8.98 -3.17
C ILE A 186 -0.66 8.28 -4.45
N SER A 187 -1.95 7.99 -4.53
CA SER A 187 -2.63 7.62 -5.77
C SER A 187 -3.45 8.81 -6.27
N LEU A 188 -3.17 9.30 -7.47
CA LEU A 188 -3.83 10.49 -8.02
C LEU A 188 -5.31 10.22 -8.32
N THR A 189 -6.17 11.22 -8.13
CA THR A 189 -7.58 11.14 -8.54
C THR A 189 -8.02 12.39 -9.28
N ASP A 190 -8.82 12.18 -10.32
CA ASP A 190 -9.40 13.27 -11.11
C ASP A 190 -10.67 13.85 -10.49
N LYS A 191 -11.13 13.29 -9.37
CA LYS A 191 -12.32 13.78 -8.66
C LYS A 191 -12.03 15.19 -8.13
N ASN A 192 -13.01 16.07 -8.28
CA ASN A 192 -12.95 17.47 -7.81
C ASN A 192 -13.15 17.54 -6.29
N ASP A 193 -12.40 16.74 -5.54
CA ASP A 193 -12.49 16.65 -4.08
C ASP A 193 -11.09 16.73 -3.45
N LYS A 194 -11.07 17.16 -2.20
CA LYS A 194 -9.88 17.14 -1.35
C LYS A 194 -9.86 15.78 -0.64
N GLU A 195 -8.92 14.92 -1.01
CA GLU A 195 -8.64 13.72 -0.21
C GLU A 195 -7.76 14.10 0.97
N ILE A 196 -8.05 13.55 2.15
CA ILE A 196 -7.36 13.88 3.40
C ILE A 196 -7.00 12.61 4.16
N PHE A 197 -5.72 12.50 4.51
CA PHE A 197 -5.25 11.61 5.55
C PHE A 197 -5.09 12.40 6.86
N LYS A 198 -5.65 11.87 7.95
CA LYS A 198 -5.48 12.40 9.31
C LYS A 198 -4.70 11.37 10.13
N GLY A 199 -3.41 11.59 10.28
CA GLY A 199 -2.52 10.73 11.05
C GLY A 199 -2.58 10.99 12.55
N GLU A 200 -1.76 10.24 13.29
CA GLU A 200 -1.48 10.56 14.68
C GLU A 200 -0.74 11.89 14.81
N HIS A 201 -0.80 12.49 16.00
CA HIS A 201 -0.12 13.76 16.32
C HIS A 201 -0.49 14.94 15.41
N GLY A 202 -1.68 14.90 14.77
CA GLY A 202 -2.20 16.02 13.99
C GLY A 202 -1.63 16.13 12.58
N ILE A 203 -0.96 15.09 12.07
CA ILE A 203 -0.50 15.06 10.68
C ILE A 203 -1.72 15.12 9.76
N GLU A 204 -1.77 16.12 8.88
CA GLU A 204 -2.76 16.21 7.81
C GLU A 204 -2.05 16.21 6.47
N VAL A 205 -2.41 15.26 5.60
CA VAL A 205 -1.96 15.29 4.20
C VAL A 205 -3.16 15.37 3.32
N SER A 206 -3.12 16.28 2.34
CA SER A 206 -4.20 16.45 1.41
C SER A 206 -3.74 16.58 -0.02
N MET A 207 -4.60 16.15 -0.93
CA MET A 207 -4.39 16.27 -2.36
C MET A 207 -5.61 16.90 -3.02
N LYS A 208 -5.39 17.78 -3.99
CA LYS A 208 -6.42 18.39 -4.82
C LYS A 208 -5.94 18.49 -6.27
N LYS A 209 -6.80 18.16 -7.22
CA LYS A 209 -6.54 18.39 -8.65
C LYS A 209 -6.72 19.87 -9.01
N GLU A 210 -5.80 20.41 -9.79
CA GLU A 210 -5.78 21.78 -10.30
C GLU A 210 -5.43 21.78 -11.79
N HIS A 211 -6.44 21.81 -12.66
CA HIS A 211 -6.27 21.69 -14.13
C HIS A 211 -5.38 20.50 -14.51
N GLU A 212 -4.16 20.76 -15.01
CA GLU A 212 -3.14 19.79 -15.43
C GLU A 212 -2.14 19.43 -14.31
N SER A 213 -2.44 19.79 -13.07
CA SER A 213 -1.56 19.57 -11.93
C SER A 213 -2.30 19.03 -10.72
N TYR A 214 -1.56 18.54 -9.74
CA TYR A 214 -2.06 18.09 -8.45
C TYR A 214 -1.29 18.82 -7.36
N ARG A 215 -2.03 19.49 -6.46
CA ARG A 215 -1.48 20.12 -5.27
C ARG A 215 -1.55 19.13 -4.12
N VAL A 216 -0.40 18.79 -3.55
CA VAL A 216 -0.28 18.00 -2.32
C VAL A 216 0.23 18.90 -1.21
N VAL A 217 -0.52 18.97 -0.11
CA VAL A 217 -0.17 19.75 1.09
C VAL A 217 0.01 18.79 2.25
N MET A 218 1.15 18.88 2.94
CA MET A 218 1.45 18.12 4.15
C MET A 218 1.62 19.09 5.32
N GLU A 219 0.85 18.90 6.39
CA GLU A 219 0.84 19.69 7.61
C GLU A 219 1.21 18.81 8.81
N GLN A 220 2.01 19.36 9.73
CA GLN A 220 2.59 18.66 10.89
C GLN A 220 3.40 17.40 10.53
N ALA A 221 3.75 17.21 9.25
CA ALA A 221 4.44 16.03 8.74
C ALA A 221 5.97 16.16 8.82
N LEU A 222 6.49 16.49 10.01
CA LEU A 222 7.91 16.83 10.23
C LEU A 222 8.86 15.76 9.69
N ASP A 223 8.64 14.51 10.08
CA ASP A 223 9.54 13.39 9.79
C ASP A 223 9.26 12.73 8.43
N PHE A 224 8.15 13.05 7.77
CA PHE A 224 7.80 12.53 6.45
C PHE A 224 8.48 13.36 5.37
N ARG A 225 9.57 12.82 4.81
CA ARG A 225 10.42 13.54 3.85
C ARG A 225 10.20 13.14 2.41
N TYR A 226 9.34 12.15 2.15
CA TYR A 226 9.16 11.63 0.79
C TYR A 226 7.69 11.49 0.40
N LEU A 227 7.41 11.70 -0.87
CA LEU A 227 6.15 11.32 -1.51
C LEU A 227 6.45 10.25 -2.56
N ILE A 228 5.71 9.15 -2.53
CA ILE A 228 5.74 8.11 -3.56
C ILE A 228 4.43 8.20 -4.31
N VAL A 229 4.48 8.78 -5.51
CA VAL A 229 3.30 9.04 -6.31
C VAL A 229 3.19 7.98 -7.39
N TYR A 230 2.09 7.21 -7.37
CA TYR A 230 1.80 6.15 -8.34
C TYR A 230 1.32 6.73 -9.68
N ASP A 231 2.19 7.49 -10.32
CA ASP A 231 1.99 7.99 -11.67
C ASP A 231 3.34 8.35 -12.32
N SER A 232 3.83 7.46 -13.18
CA SER A 232 5.04 7.70 -13.97
C SER A 232 4.83 8.65 -15.15
N GLN A 233 3.69 9.34 -15.28
CA GLN A 233 3.47 10.36 -16.31
C GLN A 233 3.75 11.78 -15.81
N ILE A 234 3.99 11.99 -14.50
CA ILE A 234 4.40 13.30 -13.98
C ILE A 234 5.63 13.82 -14.72
N THR A 235 5.57 15.04 -15.23
CA THR A 235 6.62 15.65 -16.06
C THR A 235 7.47 16.65 -15.28
N ASP A 236 6.89 17.30 -14.26
CA ASP A 236 7.57 18.31 -13.44
C ASP A 236 7.02 18.31 -12.01
N VAL A 237 7.91 18.56 -11.04
CA VAL A 237 7.58 18.62 -9.62
C VAL A 237 8.07 19.95 -9.06
N LYS A 238 7.19 20.72 -8.41
CA LYS A 238 7.54 22.01 -7.82
C LYS A 238 7.32 22.02 -6.31
N ILE A 239 8.21 22.71 -5.60
CA ILE A 239 8.07 23.09 -4.19
C ILE A 239 8.36 24.59 -4.08
N ASP A 240 7.51 25.32 -3.35
CA ASP A 240 7.60 26.79 -3.22
C ASP A 240 7.71 27.51 -4.57
N GLY A 241 6.96 27.02 -5.57
CA GLY A 241 6.95 27.56 -6.94
C GLY A 241 8.19 27.25 -7.80
N LYS A 242 9.19 26.53 -7.26
CA LYS A 242 10.43 26.17 -7.98
C LYS A 242 10.41 24.71 -8.41
N SER A 243 10.72 24.45 -9.67
CA SER A 243 10.93 23.09 -10.19
C SER A 243 12.12 22.43 -9.51
N LEU A 244 11.91 21.19 -9.08
CA LEU A 244 12.95 20.34 -8.52
C LEU A 244 13.70 19.59 -9.63
N PRO A 245 15.02 19.39 -9.49
CA PRO A 245 15.79 18.62 -10.45
C PRO A 245 15.34 17.15 -10.46
N LEU A 246 15.33 16.56 -11.66
CA LEU A 246 15.24 15.11 -11.84
C LEU A 246 16.61 14.49 -11.50
N LEU A 247 16.63 13.53 -10.59
CA LEU A 247 17.82 12.86 -10.06
C LEU A 247 17.83 11.37 -10.43
N GLU A 248 18.98 10.73 -10.20
CA GLU A 248 19.05 9.26 -10.10
C GLU A 248 18.58 8.80 -8.71
N GLU A 249 18.09 7.56 -8.61
CA GLU A 249 17.60 6.97 -7.35
C GLU A 249 18.62 7.10 -6.20
N LYS A 250 19.88 6.75 -6.47
CA LYS A 250 21.00 6.76 -5.50
C LYS A 250 21.27 8.14 -4.90
N ASP A 251 20.92 9.20 -5.64
CA ASP A 251 21.19 10.58 -5.25
C ASP A 251 20.05 11.17 -4.43
N LEU A 252 18.85 10.56 -4.45
CA LEU A 252 17.67 11.13 -3.82
C LEU A 252 17.80 11.23 -2.28
N THR A 253 18.45 10.27 -1.64
CA THR A 253 18.70 10.31 -0.19
C THR A 253 19.86 11.24 0.20
N SER A 254 20.60 11.75 -0.79
CA SER A 254 21.72 12.69 -0.65
C SER A 254 21.31 14.10 -1.08
N PHE A 255 22.04 15.16 -0.68
CA PHE A 255 21.73 16.51 -1.17
C PHE A 255 21.97 16.59 -2.70
N PRO A 256 21.13 17.29 -3.50
CA PRO A 256 20.07 18.26 -3.16
C PRO A 256 18.64 17.67 -3.02
N LEU A 257 17.62 18.53 -2.79
CA LEU A 257 16.22 18.16 -3.05
C LEU A 257 16.03 17.81 -4.52
N GLY A 258 15.13 16.88 -4.80
CA GLY A 258 14.86 16.40 -6.15
C GLY A 258 13.80 15.33 -6.17
N TRP A 259 13.64 14.71 -7.33
CA TRP A 259 12.77 13.56 -7.51
C TRP A 259 13.37 12.62 -8.55
N PHE A 260 13.01 11.34 -8.52
CA PHE A 260 13.38 10.40 -9.59
C PHE A 260 12.16 9.63 -10.08
N ARG A 261 12.30 9.02 -11.25
CA ARG A 261 11.27 8.19 -11.88
C ARG A 261 11.60 6.71 -11.72
N ASP A 262 10.75 5.99 -11.02
CA ASP A 262 10.79 4.53 -10.90
C ASP A 262 9.91 3.94 -12.02
N ASN A 263 10.53 3.76 -13.19
CA ASN A 263 9.87 3.21 -14.36
C ASN A 263 9.45 1.74 -14.18
N GLU A 264 10.16 0.99 -13.33
CA GLU A 264 9.87 -0.42 -13.06
C GLU A 264 8.50 -0.55 -12.38
N ASN A 265 8.20 0.35 -11.43
CA ASN A 265 6.99 0.31 -10.62
C ASN A 265 6.01 1.46 -10.95
N ASN A 266 6.12 2.07 -12.14
CA ASN A 266 5.24 3.12 -12.66
C ASN A 266 4.91 4.25 -11.66
N ARG A 267 5.95 4.76 -10.98
CA ARG A 267 5.81 5.78 -9.95
C ARG A 267 6.95 6.78 -9.98
N ILE A 268 6.80 7.87 -9.26
CA ILE A 268 7.87 8.81 -8.96
C ILE A 268 8.09 8.88 -7.45
N VAL A 269 9.31 9.20 -7.05
CA VAL A 269 9.65 9.46 -5.65
C VAL A 269 10.17 10.89 -5.55
N VAL A 270 9.50 11.70 -4.74
CA VAL A 270 9.83 13.10 -4.51
C VAL A 270 10.41 13.25 -3.12
N ARG A 271 11.58 13.89 -3.01
CA ARG A 271 12.11 14.34 -1.73
C ARG A 271 11.62 15.74 -1.41
N THR A 272 11.04 15.90 -0.24
CA THR A 272 10.50 17.16 0.27
C THR A 272 11.41 17.74 1.37
N PRO A 273 11.39 19.07 1.58
CA PRO A 273 12.17 19.70 2.64
C PRO A 273 11.71 19.23 4.03
N CYS A 274 12.57 19.44 5.04
CA CYS A 274 12.13 19.40 6.43
C CYS A 274 11.22 20.60 6.70
N GLY A 275 10.16 20.41 7.49
CA GLY A 275 9.24 21.49 7.79
C GLY A 275 7.90 20.98 8.31
N VAL A 276 7.19 21.87 8.99
CA VAL A 276 5.85 21.59 9.53
C VAL A 276 4.81 21.59 8.41
N SER A 277 4.90 22.55 7.48
CA SER A 277 4.04 22.65 6.31
C SER A 277 4.90 22.51 5.06
N LYS A 278 4.41 21.76 4.08
CA LYS A 278 5.06 21.50 2.79
C LYS A 278 4.01 21.49 1.70
N GLU A 279 4.24 22.24 0.63
CA GLU A 279 3.42 22.20 -0.58
C GLU A 279 4.23 21.62 -1.74
N VAL A 280 3.65 20.63 -2.43
CA VAL A 280 4.22 20.00 -3.62
C VAL A 280 3.21 20.09 -4.76
N ILE A 281 3.62 20.62 -5.90
CA ILE A 281 2.82 20.63 -7.13
C ILE A 281 3.38 19.58 -8.08
N LEU A 282 2.52 18.67 -8.54
CA LEU A 282 2.83 17.60 -9.48
C LEU A 282 2.17 17.92 -10.81
N ASN A 283 2.95 18.22 -11.84
CA ASN A 283 2.45 18.57 -13.17
C ASN A 283 2.44 17.33 -14.09
N LYS A 284 1.36 17.15 -14.85
CA LYS A 284 1.30 16.19 -15.96
C LYS A 284 1.66 16.88 -17.26
#